data_AF-A0AA42HEM0-F1
#
_entry.id   AF-A0AA42HEM0-F1
#
_cell.length_a   1.000
_cell.length_b   1.000
_cell.length_c   1.000
_cell.angle_alpha   90.00
_cell.angle_beta   90.00
_cell.angle_gamma   90.00
#
_symmetry.space_group_name_H-M   'P 1'
#
loop_
_entity.id
_entity.type
_entity.pdbx_description
1 polymer ?
#
loop_
_entity_poly.entity_id
_entity_poly.type
_entity_poly.pdbx_seq_one_letter_code
_entity_poly.pdbx_strand_id
1 'polypeptide(L)'
;MTSIRERNRRLILRAASEEFAEKGFAATKTSDIAARAGLPKPNVYYYFQSKENLYRSVLESVVEPLLQASAPFREDDEPSEALRAYIRSKVKISQELPHASKVFASELMHGAPHLPKEYLDELNAQAQRNIACLQSWIDRGLLAPVDPHHLLFTIWAATQTYADFDWQISMVTGKTSLSDADFEAATDTITRLVLRGTAPDNGSEPKPQGRLRPLSI
;
A
#
# COMPACT_ATOMS: atom_id res chain seq x y z
N MET A 1 16.49 4.82 23.97
CA MET A 1 16.55 3.34 24.10
C MET A 1 15.12 2.81 24.11
N THR A 2 14.72 1.95 23.17
CA THR A 2 13.38 1.33 23.17
C THR A 2 13.19 0.50 24.44
N SER A 3 12.08 0.68 25.15
CA SER A 3 11.81 -0.12 26.36
C SER A 3 11.64 -1.61 26.03
N ILE A 4 11.93 -2.51 26.97
CA ILE A 4 11.66 -3.96 26.80
C ILE A 4 10.20 -4.19 26.42
N ARG A 5 9.29 -3.41 27.02
CA ARG A 5 7.85 -3.44 26.75
C ARG A 5 7.55 -3.21 25.27
N GLU A 6 8.14 -2.17 24.70
CA GLU A 6 7.93 -1.75 23.32
C GLU A 6 8.61 -2.71 22.32
N ARG A 7 9.80 -3.23 22.65
CA ARG A 7 10.46 -4.29 21.90
C ARG A 7 9.56 -5.54 21.80
N ASN A 8 9.03 -6.02 22.92
CA ASN A 8 8.19 -7.21 22.95
C ASN A 8 6.88 -7.00 22.17
N ARG A 9 6.26 -5.82 22.31
CA ARG A 9 5.07 -5.47 21.52
C ARG A 9 5.36 -5.56 20.02
N ARG A 10 6.49 -5.01 19.54
CA ARG A 10 6.91 -5.11 18.12
C ARG A 10 7.19 -6.54 17.67
N LEU A 11 7.84 -7.36 18.50
CA LEU A 11 8.10 -8.77 18.17
C LEU A 11 6.80 -9.55 17.97
N ILE A 12 5.82 -9.35 18.85
CA ILE A 12 4.50 -9.99 18.74
C ILE A 12 3.78 -9.48 17.49
N LEU A 13 3.82 -8.17 17.22
CA LEU A 13 3.14 -7.58 16.06
C LEU A 13 3.71 -8.13 14.74
N ARG A 14 5.04 -8.23 14.63
CA ARG A 14 5.70 -8.82 13.47
C ARG A 14 5.36 -10.31 13.31
N ALA A 15 5.46 -11.08 14.39
CA ALA A 15 5.10 -12.50 14.35
C ALA A 15 3.63 -12.69 13.96
N ALA A 16 2.74 -11.80 14.40
CA ALA A 16 1.34 -11.83 14.06
C ALA A 16 1.10 -11.53 12.58
N SER A 17 1.76 -10.52 12.01
CA SER A 17 1.60 -10.20 10.58
C SER A 17 2.05 -11.36 9.70
N GLU A 18 3.18 -12.00 10.03
CA GLU A 18 3.65 -13.21 9.34
C GLU A 18 2.62 -14.36 9.43
N GLU A 19 2.18 -14.69 10.64
CA GLU A 19 1.20 -15.78 10.86
C GLU A 19 -0.16 -15.52 10.21
N PHE A 20 -0.65 -14.27 10.22
CA PHE A 20 -1.90 -13.91 9.57
C PHE A 20 -1.78 -13.88 8.05
N ALA A 21 -0.64 -13.43 7.50
CA ALA A 21 -0.40 -13.46 6.06
C ALA A 21 -0.32 -14.89 5.52
N GLU A 22 0.26 -15.82 6.29
CA GLU A 22 0.41 -17.23 5.88
C GLU A 22 -0.89 -18.05 6.04
N LYS A 23 -1.64 -17.84 7.13
CA LYS A 23 -2.75 -18.73 7.53
C LYS A 23 -4.13 -18.07 7.48
N GLY A 24 -4.19 -16.74 7.43
CA GLY A 24 -5.43 -15.97 7.59
C GLY A 24 -5.93 -15.90 9.03
N PHE A 25 -6.79 -14.91 9.30
CA PHE A 25 -7.26 -14.61 10.66
C PHE A 25 -7.86 -15.81 11.41
N ALA A 26 -8.73 -16.59 10.74
CA ALA A 26 -9.47 -17.68 11.37
C ALA A 26 -8.55 -18.82 11.85
N ALA A 27 -7.61 -19.25 10.99
CA ALA A 27 -6.74 -20.40 11.26
C ALA A 27 -5.57 -20.08 12.20
N THR A 28 -5.15 -18.81 12.29
CA THR A 28 -4.06 -18.40 13.18
C THR A 28 -4.43 -18.56 14.67
N LYS A 29 -3.54 -19.21 15.42
CA LYS A 29 -3.63 -19.36 16.88
C LYS A 29 -2.65 -18.41 17.58
N THR A 30 -3.04 -17.85 18.72
CA THR A 30 -2.15 -16.98 19.53
C THR A 30 -0.94 -17.72 20.07
N SER A 31 -0.98 -19.06 20.18
CA SER A 31 0.18 -19.90 20.49
C SER A 31 1.24 -19.85 19.40
N ASP A 32 0.82 -19.85 18.13
CA ASP A 32 1.72 -19.89 16.99
C ASP A 32 2.45 -18.54 16.89
N ILE A 33 1.72 -17.44 17.08
CA ILE A 33 2.27 -16.08 17.16
C ILE A 33 3.29 -15.97 18.30
N ALA A 34 2.95 -16.47 19.50
CA ALA A 34 3.83 -16.42 20.65
C ALA A 34 5.13 -17.21 20.40
N ALA A 35 5.00 -18.42 19.85
CA ALA A 35 6.13 -19.26 19.49
C ALA A 35 7.04 -18.58 18.46
N ARG A 36 6.47 -18.01 17.38
CA ARG A 36 7.22 -17.27 16.37
C ARG A 36 7.88 -16.01 16.93
N ALA A 37 7.22 -15.30 17.85
CA ALA A 37 7.79 -14.14 18.52
C ALA A 37 8.92 -14.50 19.53
N GLY A 38 9.10 -15.78 19.86
CA GLY A 38 10.02 -16.23 20.90
C GLY A 38 9.60 -15.75 22.30
N LEU A 39 8.29 -15.58 22.54
CA LEU A 39 7.75 -15.04 23.79
C LEU A 39 6.69 -15.98 24.39
N PRO A 40 6.52 -16.01 25.73
CA PRO A 40 5.45 -16.79 26.35
C PRO A 40 4.06 -16.34 25.87
N LYS A 41 3.15 -17.30 25.65
CA LYS A 41 1.75 -17.03 25.24
C LYS A 41 1.04 -15.96 26.08
N PRO A 42 1.18 -15.90 27.43
CA PRO A 42 0.57 -14.83 28.22
C PRO A 42 0.97 -13.41 27.79
N ASN A 43 2.17 -13.22 27.21
CA ASN A 43 2.59 -11.91 26.72
C ASN A 43 1.68 -11.39 25.61
N VAL A 44 1.23 -12.26 24.69
CA VAL A 44 0.32 -11.86 23.60
C VAL A 44 -0.95 -11.23 24.17
N TYR A 45 -1.56 -11.88 25.17
CA TYR A 45 -2.75 -11.36 25.85
C TYR A 45 -2.45 -10.13 26.72
N TYR A 46 -1.29 -10.07 27.37
CA TYR A 46 -0.88 -8.90 28.14
C TYR A 46 -0.77 -7.64 27.26
N TYR A 47 -0.22 -7.75 26.05
CA TYR A 47 -0.01 -6.60 25.16
C TYR A 47 -1.21 -6.23 24.29
N PHE A 48 -2.02 -7.21 23.88
CA PHE A 48 -3.07 -7.00 22.88
C PHE A 48 -4.45 -7.43 23.34
N GLN A 49 -4.60 -8.03 24.52
CA GLN A 49 -5.85 -8.53 25.13
C GLN A 49 -6.58 -9.66 24.38
N SER A 50 -6.67 -9.61 23.04
CA SER A 50 -7.35 -10.61 22.21
C SER A 50 -6.64 -10.82 20.86
N LYS A 51 -6.97 -11.92 20.16
CA LYS A 51 -6.50 -12.16 18.79
C LYS A 51 -7.03 -11.09 17.83
N GLU A 52 -8.27 -10.66 18.02
CA GLU A 52 -8.92 -9.65 17.19
C GLU A 52 -8.25 -8.29 17.32
N ASN A 53 -7.95 -7.84 18.54
CA ASN A 53 -7.21 -6.61 18.78
C ASN A 53 -5.80 -6.66 18.17
N LEU A 54 -5.12 -7.82 18.28
CA LEU A 54 -3.83 -8.01 17.63
C LEU A 54 -3.93 -7.95 16.10
N TYR A 55 -4.98 -8.55 15.51
CA TYR A 55 -5.24 -8.49 14.08
C TYR A 55 -5.49 -7.04 13.62
N ARG A 56 -6.33 -6.30 14.34
CA ARG A 56 -6.54 -4.86 14.10
C ARG A 56 -5.25 -4.06 14.19
N SER A 57 -4.43 -4.31 15.21
CA SER A 57 -3.10 -3.67 15.31
C SER A 57 -2.17 -3.99 14.13
N VAL A 58 -2.27 -5.19 13.52
CA VAL A 58 -1.53 -5.51 12.30
C VAL A 58 -2.04 -4.68 11.12
N LEU A 59 -3.37 -4.55 10.94
CA LEU A 59 -3.96 -3.70 9.91
C LEU A 59 -3.55 -2.23 10.10
N GLU A 60 -3.68 -1.71 11.32
CA GLU A 60 -3.30 -0.34 11.71
C GLU A 60 -1.83 -0.04 11.40
N SER A 61 -0.96 -1.05 11.53
CA SER A 61 0.48 -0.89 11.30
C SER A 61 0.84 -0.50 9.86
N VAL A 62 -0.04 -0.75 8.89
CA VAL A 62 0.14 -0.32 7.49
C VAL A 62 -0.70 0.91 7.14
N VAL A 63 -1.82 1.16 7.82
CA VAL A 63 -2.69 2.33 7.56
C VAL A 63 -1.92 3.64 7.73
N GLU A 64 -1.24 3.82 8.85
CA GLU A 64 -0.51 5.07 9.11
C GLU A 64 0.59 5.34 8.07
N PRO A 65 1.49 4.37 7.72
CA PRO A 65 2.42 4.54 6.61
C PRO A 65 1.74 4.91 5.28
N LEU A 66 0.58 4.33 4.96
CA LEU A 66 -0.16 4.62 3.74
C LEU A 66 -0.71 6.06 3.72
N LEU A 67 -1.21 6.55 4.86
CA LEU A 67 -1.65 7.94 5.01
C LEU A 67 -0.46 8.89 4.83
N GLN A 68 0.65 8.63 5.52
CA GLN A 68 1.87 9.45 5.45
C GLN A 68 2.51 9.48 4.06
N ALA A 69 2.42 8.38 3.30
CA ALA A 69 2.93 8.35 1.93
C ALA A 69 2.31 9.44 1.06
N SER A 70 1.07 9.86 1.34
CA SER A 70 0.34 10.87 0.56
C SER A 70 0.73 12.32 0.87
N ALA A 71 1.65 12.56 1.81
CA ALA A 71 2.12 13.91 2.16
C ALA A 71 2.56 14.80 0.97
N PRO A 72 3.12 14.27 -0.14
CA PRO A 72 3.50 15.07 -1.32
C PRO A 72 2.33 15.58 -2.19
N PHE A 73 1.08 15.18 -1.92
CA PHE A 73 -0.07 15.69 -2.70
C PHE A 73 -0.53 17.04 -2.15
N ARG A 74 0.18 18.11 -2.54
CA ARG A 74 -0.19 19.49 -2.25
C ARG A 74 -0.34 20.25 -3.58
N GLU A 75 -1.35 21.12 -3.68
CA GLU A 75 -1.69 21.80 -4.95
C GLU A 75 -0.53 22.59 -5.56
N ASP A 76 0.34 23.17 -4.72
CA ASP A 76 1.47 24.00 -5.13
C ASP A 76 2.75 23.20 -5.41
N ASP A 77 2.77 21.89 -5.13
CA ASP A 77 3.94 21.06 -5.37
C ASP A 77 4.10 20.74 -6.87
N GLU A 78 5.33 20.43 -7.28
CA GLU A 78 5.63 20.01 -8.66
C GLU A 78 5.11 18.56 -8.86
N PRO A 79 4.22 18.30 -9.85
CA PRO A 79 3.56 17.00 -9.97
C PRO A 79 4.52 15.82 -10.16
N SER A 80 5.62 16.01 -10.89
CA SER A 80 6.56 14.93 -11.16
C SER A 80 7.37 14.51 -9.90
N GLU A 81 7.74 15.48 -9.07
CA GLU A 81 8.39 15.28 -7.76
C GLU A 81 7.43 14.63 -6.78
N ALA A 82 6.18 15.11 -6.71
CA ALA A 82 5.15 14.54 -5.85
C ALA A 82 4.84 13.08 -6.19
N LEU A 83 4.61 12.77 -7.47
CA LEU A 83 4.36 11.41 -7.94
C LEU A 83 5.54 10.49 -7.68
N ARG A 84 6.78 10.95 -7.92
CA ARG A 84 8.00 10.19 -7.62
C ARG A 84 8.12 9.88 -6.12
N ALA A 85 7.89 10.87 -5.27
CA ALA A 85 7.93 10.70 -3.82
C ALA A 85 6.84 9.73 -3.33
N TYR A 86 5.64 9.82 -3.89
CA TYR A 86 4.52 8.93 -3.56
C TYR A 86 4.81 7.48 -3.94
N ILE A 87 5.24 7.23 -5.18
CA ILE A 87 5.59 5.89 -5.67
C ILE A 87 6.69 5.27 -4.82
N ARG A 88 7.77 6.02 -4.55
CA ARG A 88 8.88 5.56 -3.71
C ARG A 88 8.41 5.18 -2.30
N SER A 89 7.54 6.00 -1.69
CA SER A 89 7.00 5.74 -0.36
C SER A 89 6.15 4.46 -0.34
N LYS A 90 5.32 4.25 -1.37
CA LYS A 90 4.47 3.06 -1.50
C LYS A 90 5.26 1.77 -1.76
N VAL A 91 6.32 1.82 -2.59
CA VAL A 91 7.22 0.67 -2.78
C VAL A 91 7.97 0.35 -1.49
N LYS A 92 8.46 1.38 -0.78
CA LYS A 92 9.14 1.20 0.51
C LYS A 92 8.24 0.52 1.54
N ILE A 93 6.95 0.88 1.62
CA ILE A 93 5.98 0.19 2.49
C ILE A 93 5.88 -1.30 2.12
N SER A 94 5.84 -1.62 0.82
CA SER A 94 5.80 -3.00 0.35
C SER A 94 7.06 -3.79 0.71
N GLN A 95 8.22 -3.14 0.70
CA GLN A 95 9.50 -3.73 1.10
C GLN A 95 9.62 -3.91 2.63
N GLU A 96 9.23 -2.92 3.42
CA GLU A 96 9.44 -2.92 4.87
C GLU A 96 8.32 -3.66 5.64
N LEU A 97 7.10 -3.67 5.11
CA LEU A 97 5.90 -4.23 5.75
C LEU A 97 5.17 -5.26 4.87
N PRO A 98 5.85 -6.21 4.20
CA PRO A 98 5.22 -7.08 3.20
C PRO A 98 4.07 -7.92 3.76
N HIS A 99 4.25 -8.49 4.95
CA HIS A 99 3.21 -9.31 5.58
C HIS A 99 2.00 -8.49 6.04
N ALA A 100 2.22 -7.28 6.55
CA ALA A 100 1.11 -6.40 6.92
C ALA A 100 0.35 -5.92 5.68
N SER A 101 1.04 -5.63 4.56
CA SER A 101 0.41 -5.33 3.27
C SER A 101 -0.47 -6.49 2.80
N LYS A 102 0.03 -7.74 2.83
CA LYS A 102 -0.76 -8.92 2.48
C LYS A 102 -2.01 -9.09 3.34
N VAL A 103 -1.87 -8.91 4.65
CA VAL A 103 -3.01 -9.01 5.59
C VAL A 103 -4.04 -7.92 5.27
N PHE A 104 -3.59 -6.70 5.02
CA PHE A 104 -4.46 -5.58 4.64
C PHE A 104 -5.14 -5.81 3.28
N ALA A 105 -4.42 -6.27 2.26
CA ALA A 105 -4.98 -6.60 0.96
C ALA A 105 -6.03 -7.71 1.06
N SER A 106 -5.73 -8.78 1.80
CA SER A 106 -6.69 -9.86 2.09
C SER A 106 -7.92 -9.33 2.81
N GLU A 107 -7.75 -8.46 3.80
CA GLU A 107 -8.86 -7.85 4.54
C GLU A 107 -9.77 -7.03 3.60
N LEU A 108 -9.18 -6.21 2.72
CA LEU A 108 -9.92 -5.45 1.72
C LEU A 108 -10.68 -6.34 0.72
N MET A 109 -10.07 -7.44 0.26
CA MET A 109 -10.72 -8.40 -0.66
C MET A 109 -11.99 -9.04 -0.06
N HIS A 110 -12.09 -9.09 1.26
CA HIS A 110 -13.26 -9.60 1.97
C HIS A 110 -14.22 -8.50 2.46
N GLY A 111 -14.04 -7.25 2.00
CA GLY A 111 -14.90 -6.12 2.36
C GLY A 111 -14.53 -5.45 3.69
N ALA A 112 -13.32 -5.66 4.18
CA ALA A 112 -12.74 -5.04 5.39
C ALA A 112 -13.53 -5.20 6.70
N PRO A 113 -14.04 -6.40 7.04
CA PRO A 113 -14.91 -6.62 8.22
C PRO A 113 -14.30 -6.29 9.59
N HIS A 114 -12.98 -6.32 9.72
CA HIS A 114 -12.26 -6.06 10.97
C HIS A 114 -11.53 -4.72 10.98
N LEU A 115 -11.49 -3.99 9.86
CA LEU A 115 -10.88 -2.68 9.81
C LEU A 115 -11.86 -1.66 10.44
N PRO A 116 -11.47 -0.91 11.49
CA PRO A 116 -12.32 0.09 12.10
C PRO A 116 -12.81 1.12 11.08
N LYS A 117 -14.07 1.57 11.23
CA LYS A 117 -14.70 2.51 10.30
C LYS A 117 -13.92 3.82 10.21
N GLU A 118 -13.32 4.27 11.31
CA GLU A 118 -12.54 5.51 11.33
C GLU A 118 -11.36 5.44 10.34
N TYR A 119 -10.65 4.30 10.28
CA TYR A 119 -9.55 4.12 9.31
C TYR A 119 -10.03 4.03 7.87
N LEU A 120 -11.19 3.40 7.62
CA LEU A 120 -11.80 3.40 6.29
C LEU A 120 -12.16 4.82 5.83
N ASP A 121 -12.74 5.61 6.73
CA ASP A 121 -13.09 7.00 6.46
C ASP A 121 -11.84 7.85 6.21
N GLU A 122 -10.77 7.67 6.98
CA GLU A 122 -9.48 8.36 6.82
C GLU A 122 -8.81 8.03 5.49
N LEU A 123 -8.72 6.74 5.14
CA LEU A 123 -8.14 6.29 3.87
C LEU A 123 -8.94 6.82 2.68
N ASN A 124 -10.27 6.78 2.76
CA ASN A 124 -11.12 7.34 1.71
C ASN A 124 -10.95 8.86 1.60
N ALA A 125 -10.96 9.59 2.71
CA ALA A 125 -10.73 11.03 2.72
C ALA A 125 -9.36 11.40 2.13
N GLN A 126 -8.32 10.62 2.42
CA GLN A 126 -6.99 10.81 1.83
C GLN A 126 -6.99 10.53 0.32
N ALA A 127 -7.66 9.47 -0.14
CA ALA A 127 -7.79 9.18 -1.56
C ALA A 127 -8.50 10.32 -2.31
N GLN A 128 -9.61 10.84 -1.77
CA GLN A 128 -10.33 11.97 -2.36
C GLN A 128 -9.48 13.24 -2.42
N ARG A 129 -8.67 13.54 -1.40
CA ARG A 129 -7.71 14.65 -1.44
C ARG A 129 -6.67 14.48 -2.53
N ASN A 130 -6.08 13.29 -2.67
CA ASN A 130 -5.09 13.01 -3.71
C ASN A 130 -5.72 13.15 -5.11
N ILE A 131 -6.94 12.64 -5.30
CA ILE A 131 -7.69 12.76 -6.56
C ILE A 131 -7.96 14.22 -6.92
N ALA A 132 -8.40 15.04 -5.95
CA ALA A 132 -8.64 16.46 -6.17
C ALA A 132 -7.35 17.21 -6.54
N CYS A 133 -6.23 16.89 -5.90
CA CYS A 133 -4.92 17.45 -6.20
C CYS A 133 -4.47 17.08 -7.63
N LEU A 134 -4.59 15.80 -8.01
CA LEU A 134 -4.31 15.33 -9.38
C LEU A 134 -5.19 16.06 -10.40
N GLN A 135 -6.49 16.20 -10.13
CA GLN A 135 -7.41 16.92 -11.00
C GLN A 135 -7.02 18.40 -11.17
N SER A 136 -6.62 19.07 -10.09
CA SER A 136 -6.13 20.46 -10.16
C SER A 136 -4.89 20.59 -11.05
N TRP A 137 -3.94 19.66 -10.96
CA TRP A 137 -2.77 19.64 -11.86
C TRP A 137 -3.14 19.39 -13.31
N ILE A 138 -4.13 18.52 -13.58
CA ILE A 138 -4.67 18.27 -14.91
C ILE A 138 -5.34 19.52 -15.48
N ASP A 139 -6.20 20.19 -14.70
CA ASP A 139 -6.93 21.40 -15.12
C ASP A 139 -5.98 22.56 -15.44
N ARG A 140 -4.82 22.61 -14.76
CA ARG A 140 -3.74 23.58 -15.00
C ARG A 140 -2.83 23.20 -16.18
N GLY A 141 -3.05 22.04 -16.81
CA GLY A 141 -2.21 21.53 -17.91
C GLY A 141 -0.82 21.07 -17.47
N LEU A 142 -0.62 20.82 -16.18
CA LEU A 142 0.64 20.30 -15.63
C LEU A 142 0.76 18.77 -15.75
N LEU A 143 -0.35 18.09 -16.01
CA LEU A 143 -0.43 16.66 -16.35
C LEU A 143 -1.30 16.48 -17.60
N ALA A 144 -1.08 15.38 -18.32
CA ALA A 144 -1.98 14.93 -19.39
C ALA A 144 -3.42 14.71 -18.86
N PRO A 145 -4.46 14.81 -19.72
CA PRO A 145 -5.86 14.63 -19.34
C PRO A 145 -6.22 13.15 -19.11
N VAL A 146 -5.62 12.54 -18.09
CA VAL A 146 -5.91 11.18 -17.62
C VAL A 146 -6.98 11.20 -16.52
N ASP A 147 -7.67 10.08 -16.30
CA ASP A 147 -8.57 9.95 -15.16
C ASP A 147 -7.76 9.82 -13.85
N PRO A 148 -7.96 10.71 -12.86
CA PRO A 148 -7.17 10.72 -11.62
C PRO A 148 -7.44 9.51 -10.71
N HIS A 149 -8.64 8.91 -10.76
CA HIS A 149 -8.95 7.69 -10.00
C HIS A 149 -8.15 6.52 -10.56
N HIS A 150 -8.17 6.33 -11.87
CA HIS A 150 -7.44 5.24 -12.52
C HIS A 150 -5.93 5.39 -12.41
N LEU A 151 -5.40 6.62 -12.44
CA LEU A 151 -3.99 6.87 -12.15
C LEU A 151 -3.63 6.41 -10.73
N LEU A 152 -4.44 6.80 -9.74
CA LEU A 152 -4.21 6.43 -8.34
C LEU A 152 -4.29 4.91 -8.13
N PHE A 153 -5.31 4.24 -8.67
CA PHE A 153 -5.44 2.79 -8.61
C PHE A 153 -4.28 2.06 -9.30
N THR A 154 -3.80 2.58 -10.42
CA THR A 154 -2.64 2.02 -11.13
C THR A 154 -1.38 2.10 -10.27
N ILE A 155 -1.14 3.23 -9.60
CA ILE A 155 -0.01 3.38 -8.68
C ILE A 155 -0.14 2.40 -7.51
N TRP A 156 -1.33 2.26 -6.92
CA TRP A 156 -1.55 1.31 -5.82
C TRP A 156 -1.26 -0.13 -6.24
N ALA A 157 -1.85 -0.58 -7.34
CA ALA A 157 -1.66 -1.93 -7.86
C ALA A 157 -0.19 -2.19 -8.21
N ALA A 158 0.46 -1.27 -8.93
CA ALA A 158 1.83 -1.43 -9.38
C ALA A 158 2.85 -1.43 -8.22
N THR A 159 2.55 -0.77 -7.10
CA THR A 159 3.46 -0.71 -5.95
C THR A 159 3.21 -1.85 -4.95
N GLN A 160 1.96 -2.13 -4.62
CA GLN A 160 1.59 -3.16 -3.62
C GLN A 160 1.84 -4.59 -4.11
N THR A 161 1.84 -4.82 -5.42
CA THR A 161 2.07 -6.16 -5.99
C THR A 161 3.39 -6.80 -5.51
N TYR A 162 4.41 -5.99 -5.22
CA TYR A 162 5.72 -6.47 -4.73
C TYR A 162 5.67 -7.04 -3.31
N ALA A 163 4.62 -6.73 -2.53
CA ALA A 163 4.32 -7.41 -1.28
C ALA A 163 3.26 -8.49 -1.49
N ASP A 164 2.12 -8.13 -2.09
CA ASP A 164 0.92 -8.96 -2.09
C ASP A 164 1.08 -10.23 -2.95
N PHE A 165 1.87 -10.13 -4.02
CA PHE A 165 2.17 -11.21 -4.98
C PHE A 165 3.66 -11.57 -5.00
N ASP A 166 4.37 -11.40 -3.88
CA ASP A 166 5.80 -11.69 -3.74
C ASP A 166 6.18 -13.10 -4.23
N TRP A 167 5.36 -14.11 -3.94
CA TRP A 167 5.58 -15.49 -4.39
C TRP A 167 5.58 -15.58 -5.92
N GLN A 168 4.62 -14.93 -6.59
CA GLN A 168 4.56 -14.91 -8.05
C GLN A 168 5.80 -14.21 -8.63
N ILE A 169 6.19 -13.08 -8.06
CA ILE A 169 7.34 -12.31 -8.52
C ILE A 169 8.63 -13.11 -8.31
N SER A 170 8.81 -13.75 -7.15
CA SER A 170 9.92 -14.67 -6.87
C SER A 170 9.97 -15.81 -7.89
N MET A 171 8.83 -16.42 -8.20
CA MET A 171 8.74 -17.49 -9.19
C MET A 171 9.13 -17.03 -10.60
N VAL A 172 8.63 -15.89 -11.06
CA VAL A 172 8.92 -15.35 -12.40
C VAL A 172 10.36 -14.86 -12.52
N THR A 173 10.93 -14.31 -11.46
CA THR A 173 12.32 -13.81 -11.45
C THR A 173 13.35 -14.89 -11.15
N GLY A 174 12.91 -16.09 -10.72
CA GLY A 174 13.80 -17.17 -10.28
C GLY A 174 14.54 -16.87 -8.97
N LYS A 175 14.04 -15.92 -8.16
CA LYS A 175 14.65 -15.49 -6.91
C LYS A 175 13.89 -16.06 -5.72
N THR A 176 14.60 -16.43 -4.66
CA THR A 176 13.95 -16.80 -3.39
C THR A 176 13.21 -15.61 -2.77
N SER A 177 13.81 -14.42 -2.83
CA SER A 177 13.24 -13.16 -2.37
C SER A 177 13.82 -11.99 -3.17
N LEU A 178 13.10 -10.86 -3.19
CA LEU A 178 13.57 -9.62 -3.80
C LEU A 178 14.65 -8.95 -2.93
N SER A 179 15.63 -8.35 -3.59
CA SER A 179 16.68 -7.54 -2.96
C SER A 179 16.33 -6.05 -3.01
N ASP A 180 17.06 -5.22 -2.27
CA ASP A 180 16.89 -3.76 -2.31
C ASP A 180 17.05 -3.21 -3.74
N ALA A 181 17.99 -3.76 -4.52
CA ALA A 181 18.18 -3.38 -5.92
C ALA A 181 16.95 -3.70 -6.79
N ASP A 182 16.19 -4.76 -6.46
CA ASP A 182 14.95 -5.09 -7.18
C ASP A 182 13.84 -4.09 -6.88
N PHE A 183 13.71 -3.67 -5.61
CA PHE A 183 12.74 -2.64 -5.22
C PHE A 183 13.08 -1.26 -5.81
N GLU A 184 14.36 -0.90 -5.89
CA GLU A 184 14.78 0.32 -6.57
C GLU A 184 14.50 0.25 -8.07
N ALA A 185 14.82 -0.87 -8.74
CA ALA A 185 14.50 -1.07 -10.16
C ALA A 185 12.99 -1.02 -10.44
N ALA A 186 12.16 -1.58 -9.55
CA ALA A 186 10.72 -1.49 -9.60
C ALA A 186 10.25 -0.02 -9.44
N THR A 187 10.77 0.70 -8.45
CA THR A 187 10.47 2.12 -8.20
C THR A 187 10.77 2.97 -9.42
N ASP A 188 11.95 2.80 -10.01
CA ASP A 188 12.38 3.53 -11.21
C ASP A 188 11.48 3.22 -12.42
N THR A 189 11.13 1.94 -12.60
CA THR A 189 10.27 1.49 -13.70
C THR A 189 8.87 2.07 -13.56
N ILE A 190 8.23 1.96 -12.39
CA ILE A 190 6.88 2.51 -12.14
C ILE A 190 6.90 4.03 -12.29
N THR A 191 7.89 4.70 -11.70
CA THR A 191 8.04 6.16 -11.81
C THR A 191 8.16 6.58 -13.27
N ARG A 192 9.00 5.89 -14.06
CA ARG A 192 9.15 6.19 -15.49
C ARG A 192 7.84 6.02 -16.24
N LEU A 193 7.10 4.92 -16.01
CA LEU A 193 5.84 4.65 -16.69
C LEU A 193 4.78 5.70 -16.34
N VAL A 194 4.64 6.03 -15.05
CA VAL A 194 3.69 7.04 -14.57
C VAL A 194 4.04 8.40 -15.15
N LEU A 195 5.27 8.90 -14.94
CA LEU A 195 5.65 10.25 -15.37
C LEU A 195 5.60 10.43 -16.89
N ARG A 196 5.88 9.39 -17.68
CA ARG A 196 5.74 9.45 -19.14
C ARG A 196 4.28 9.36 -19.57
N GLY A 197 3.47 8.54 -18.91
CA GLY A 197 2.04 8.41 -19.20
C GLY A 197 1.22 9.63 -18.79
N THR A 198 1.73 10.44 -17.88
CA THR A 198 1.06 11.67 -17.40
C THR A 198 1.75 12.96 -17.85
N ALA A 199 2.79 12.88 -18.70
CA ALA A 199 3.47 14.07 -19.21
C ALA A 199 2.49 14.93 -20.03
N PRO A 200 2.43 16.26 -19.83
CA PRO A 200 1.55 17.14 -20.58
C PRO A 200 1.64 16.93 -22.08
N ASP A 201 0.50 16.98 -22.77
CA ASP A 201 0.46 16.95 -24.23
C ASP A 201 1.21 18.17 -24.76
N ASN A 202 2.42 17.95 -25.30
CA ASN A 202 3.20 19.00 -25.96
C ASN A 202 2.59 19.34 -27.33
N GLY A 203 1.32 19.77 -27.37
CA GLY A 203 0.65 20.41 -28.51
C GLY A 203 0.77 19.76 -29.90
N SER A 204 1.16 18.48 -30.03
CA SER A 204 1.61 17.91 -31.31
C SER A 204 0.90 16.64 -31.77
N GLU A 205 -0.14 16.17 -31.08
CA GLU A 205 -0.99 15.09 -31.61
C GLU A 205 -2.45 15.55 -31.79
N PRO A 206 -3.00 15.47 -33.01
CA PRO A 206 -4.41 15.76 -33.22
C PRO A 206 -5.26 14.71 -32.50
N LYS A 207 -6.17 15.17 -31.62
CA LYS A 207 -7.13 14.31 -30.92
C LYS A 207 -7.82 13.35 -31.91
N PRO A 208 -7.76 12.03 -31.71
CA PRO A 208 -8.55 11.12 -32.54
C PRO A 208 -10.03 11.40 -32.29
N GLN A 209 -10.74 11.88 -33.31
CA GLN A 209 -12.19 11.97 -33.31
C GLN A 209 -12.78 10.56 -33.40
N GLY A 210 -12.85 9.86 -32.27
CA GLY A 210 -13.44 8.53 -32.16
C GLY A 210 -14.55 8.52 -31.12
N ARG A 211 -15.80 8.61 -31.57
CA ARG A 211 -17.00 8.43 -30.71
C ARG A 211 -16.92 7.09 -29.99
N LEU A 212 -16.76 7.11 -28.66
CA LEU A 212 -17.08 5.95 -27.83
C LEU A 212 -18.60 5.73 -27.87
N ARG A 213 -19.03 4.61 -28.44
CA ARG A 213 -20.41 4.13 -28.26
C ARG A 213 -20.57 3.69 -26.80
N PRO A 214 -21.72 3.96 -26.16
CA PRO A 214 -21.96 3.49 -24.80
C PRO A 214 -22.00 1.96 -24.76
N LEU A 215 -21.35 1.38 -23.75
CA LEU A 215 -21.53 -0.02 -23.38
C LEU A 215 -22.99 -0.17 -22.96
N SER A 216 -23.73 -1.00 -23.70
CA SER A 216 -25.04 -1.49 -23.27
C SER A 216 -24.82 -2.50 -22.14
N ILE A 217 -25.56 -2.33 -21.06
CA ILE A 217 -25.56 -3.13 -19.83
C ILE A 217 -25.87 -4.60 -20.14
#